data_AF-A0A7Y0WIE7-F1
#
_entry.id   AF-A0A7Y0WIE7-F1
#
_cell.length_a   1.000
_cell.length_b   1.000
_cell.length_c   1.000
_cell.angle_alpha   90.00
_cell.angle_beta   90.00
_cell.angle_gamma   90.00
#
_symmetry.space_group_name_H-M   'P 1'
#
loop_
_entity.id
_entity.type
_entity.pdbx_description
1 polymer ?
#
loop_
_entity_poly.entity_id
_entity_poly.type
_entity_poly.pdbx_seq_one_letter_code
_entity_poly.pdbx_strand_id
1 'polypeptide(L)'
;MPWYRTGTVSVALNSNAVVGSGTAFLANSRVGDAFIGPDGGQYEVTNIASNTSLSITPNYRSASNGAGSYALMPVQGYTKDLADQVRAMIQQWGATLAGLGLVSTQNVVPVTMGGTGGTNPAAARAGLQLGSAAVASIGYESGNVADAYATGRTRTSVVQSWLTNAVHGIDPNLYPPGSPSMPSGGTGYWYKQIFRHSDGSNRLTVAWPYGLAGNSGTIKFQSIYDGATTPWLELYHTGNTTRAADGTLKAI
;
A
#
# COMPACT_ATOMS: atom_id res chain seq x y z
N MET A 1 50.14 23.02 -4.86
CA MET A 1 49.77 23.83 -3.68
C MET A 1 50.98 23.93 -2.77
N PRO A 2 51.38 25.12 -2.30
CA PRO A 2 52.52 25.27 -1.39
C PRO A 2 52.19 24.66 -0.02
N TRP A 3 53.17 24.00 0.61
CA TRP A 3 53.01 23.48 1.97
C TRP A 3 52.75 24.61 2.97
N TYR A 4 51.90 24.35 3.96
CA TYR A 4 51.55 25.33 4.99
C TYR A 4 52.66 25.45 6.03
N ARG A 5 53.11 26.69 6.32
CA ARG A 5 54.26 26.98 7.21
C ARG A 5 54.05 28.20 8.11
N THR A 6 52.81 28.70 8.24
CA THR A 6 52.56 29.95 8.99
C THR A 6 52.64 29.68 10.49
N GLY A 7 53.30 30.55 11.25
CA GLY A 7 53.49 30.41 12.69
C GLY A 7 54.66 29.50 13.07
N THR A 8 54.74 29.15 14.36
CA THR A 8 55.76 28.25 14.91
C THR A 8 55.10 27.11 15.69
N VAL A 9 55.87 26.05 15.95
CA VAL A 9 55.41 24.90 16.74
C VAL A 9 56.33 24.58 17.90
N SER A 10 55.73 24.21 19.02
CA SER A 10 56.39 23.60 20.17
C SER A 10 56.21 22.08 20.11
N VAL A 11 57.32 21.36 20.14
CA VAL A 11 57.41 19.90 20.10
C VAL A 11 58.34 19.42 21.20
N ALA A 12 58.01 18.29 21.84
CA ALA A 12 58.80 17.71 22.91
C ALA A 12 59.30 16.32 22.53
N LEU A 13 60.56 16.01 22.90
CA LEU A 13 61.13 14.67 22.70
C LEU A 13 60.21 13.61 23.30
N ASN A 14 59.99 12.52 22.54
CA ASN A 14 59.12 11.39 22.90
C ASN A 14 57.64 11.77 23.14
N SER A 15 57.18 12.91 22.64
CA SER A 15 55.77 13.32 22.68
C SER A 15 55.14 13.27 21.29
N ASN A 16 53.84 12.96 21.21
CA ASN A 16 53.05 13.09 19.98
C ASN A 16 52.39 14.47 19.84
N ALA A 17 52.47 15.33 20.86
CA ALA A 17 51.80 16.61 20.86
C ALA A 17 52.62 17.69 20.13
N VAL A 18 51.96 18.39 19.21
CA VAL A 18 52.48 19.57 18.53
C VAL A 18 51.58 20.76 18.86
N VAL A 19 52.16 21.75 19.53
CA VAL A 19 51.43 22.95 19.97
C VAL A 19 51.85 24.14 19.10
N GLY A 20 50.94 24.66 18.31
CA GLY A 20 51.18 25.77 17.40
C GLY A 20 50.97 27.15 18.03
N SER A 21 51.74 28.13 17.57
CA SER A 21 51.54 29.56 17.85
C SER A 21 51.41 30.32 16.53
N GLY A 22 50.31 31.07 16.36
CA GLY A 22 50.00 31.73 15.09
C GLY A 22 49.69 30.77 13.94
N THR A 23 49.31 29.53 14.26
CA THR A 23 48.97 28.47 13.29
C THR A 23 47.46 28.39 13.06
N ALA A 24 47.06 27.74 11.97
CA ALA A 24 45.68 27.49 11.56
C ALA A 24 45.54 26.06 11.02
N PHE A 25 45.86 25.06 11.86
CA PHE A 25 45.95 23.65 11.45
C PHE A 25 44.66 23.10 10.85
N LEU A 26 43.48 23.41 11.41
CA LEU A 26 42.20 22.88 10.93
C LEU A 26 41.89 23.30 9.48
N ALA A 27 42.31 24.51 9.10
CA ALA A 27 42.05 25.03 7.77
C ALA A 27 43.06 24.54 6.72
N ASN A 28 44.22 24.03 7.14
CA ASN A 28 45.38 23.82 6.27
C ASN A 28 45.96 22.40 6.30
N SER A 29 45.38 21.48 7.07
CA SER A 29 45.82 20.10 7.20
C SER A 29 44.66 19.19 7.54
N ARG A 30 44.85 17.89 7.28
CA ARG A 30 43.95 16.81 7.67
C ARG A 30 44.73 15.70 8.37
N VAL A 31 44.00 14.83 9.06
CA VAL A 31 44.55 13.58 9.60
C VAL A 31 45.00 12.71 8.43
N GLY A 32 46.25 12.25 8.47
CA GLY A 32 46.94 11.52 7.39
C GLY A 32 47.93 12.39 6.59
N ASP A 33 47.92 13.71 6.77
CA ASP A 33 48.94 14.59 6.18
C ASP A 33 50.30 14.43 6.86
N ALA A 34 51.37 14.77 6.16
CA ALA A 34 52.71 14.74 6.70
C ALA A 34 53.03 16.07 7.40
N PHE A 35 53.34 15.99 8.69
CA PHE A 35 54.00 17.04 9.46
C PHE A 35 55.51 16.92 9.32
N ILE A 36 56.15 18.00 8.85
CA ILE A 36 57.60 18.14 8.79
C ILE A 36 58.02 18.96 10.01
N GLY A 37 58.69 18.32 10.96
CA GLY A 37 59.09 18.94 12.21
C GLY A 37 60.26 19.93 12.07
N PRO A 38 60.60 20.66 13.15
CA PRO A 38 61.77 21.54 13.18
C PRO A 38 63.10 20.84 12.96
N ASP A 39 63.12 19.52 13.14
CA ASP A 39 64.23 18.61 12.84
C ASP A 39 64.31 18.20 11.36
N GLY A 40 63.36 18.63 10.53
CA GLY A 40 63.20 18.18 9.14
C GLY A 40 62.63 16.76 9.01
N GLY A 41 62.30 16.10 10.13
CA GLY A 41 61.73 14.76 10.15
C GLY A 41 60.27 14.76 9.68
N GLN A 42 59.85 13.66 9.03
CA GLN A 42 58.46 13.46 8.61
C GLN A 42 57.68 12.63 9.63
N TYR A 43 56.47 13.07 9.95
CA TYR A 43 55.57 12.44 10.87
C TYR A 43 54.15 12.48 10.31
N GLU A 44 53.34 11.44 10.51
CA GLU A 44 51.94 11.41 10.09
C GLU A 44 51.07 12.13 11.13
N VAL A 45 50.22 13.06 10.70
CA VAL A 45 49.25 13.72 11.57
C VAL A 45 48.12 12.73 11.90
N THR A 46 47.94 12.39 13.18
CA THR A 46 46.92 11.44 13.64
C THR A 46 45.65 12.09 14.17
N ASN A 47 45.74 13.34 14.61
CA ASN A 47 44.60 14.12 15.09
C ASN A 47 44.87 15.61 14.93
N ILE A 48 43.84 16.42 14.71
CA ILE A 48 43.92 17.89 14.73
C ILE A 48 42.84 18.37 15.70
N ALA A 49 43.25 18.70 16.92
CA ALA A 49 42.34 19.08 17.99
C ALA A 49 41.89 20.55 17.89
N SER A 50 42.73 21.44 17.34
CA SER A 50 42.40 22.85 17.12
C SER A 50 43.33 23.49 16.08
N ASN A 51 43.14 24.78 15.79
CA ASN A 51 44.07 25.56 14.96
C ASN A 51 45.51 25.59 15.49
N THR A 52 45.70 25.28 16.77
CA THR A 52 46.98 25.34 17.50
C THR A 52 47.37 24.02 18.16
N SER A 53 46.66 22.93 17.90
CA SER A 53 46.97 21.63 18.50
C SER A 53 46.74 20.51 17.49
N LEU A 54 47.80 19.75 17.22
CA LEU A 54 47.74 18.52 16.44
C LEU A 54 48.56 17.41 17.12
N SER A 55 48.26 16.16 16.76
CA SER A 55 49.00 14.99 17.20
C SER A 55 49.67 14.31 16.02
N ILE A 56 50.86 13.75 16.25
CA ILE A 56 51.66 13.07 15.23
C ILE A 56 52.00 11.62 15.61
N THR A 57 52.27 10.79 14.61
CA THR A 57 52.87 9.46 14.78
C THR A 57 54.04 9.29 13.81
N PRO A 58 55.11 8.60 14.22
CA PRO A 58 55.46 8.27 15.61
C PRO A 58 55.79 9.54 16.43
N ASN A 59 56.03 9.39 17.74
CA ASN A 59 56.37 10.53 18.61
C ASN A 59 57.61 11.29 18.10
N TYR A 60 57.67 12.60 18.38
CA TYR A 60 58.80 13.45 17.98
C TYR A 60 60.11 12.93 18.55
N ARG A 61 61.11 12.76 17.68
CA ARG A 61 62.33 11.97 18.00
C ARG A 61 63.54 12.80 18.38
N SER A 62 63.48 14.10 18.13
CA SER A 62 64.61 15.02 18.29
C SER A 62 64.49 15.82 19.59
N ALA A 63 65.54 16.57 19.94
CA ALA A 63 65.52 17.44 21.12
C ALA A 63 64.32 18.41 21.09
N SER A 64 63.67 18.61 22.24
CA SER A 64 62.51 19.48 22.38
C SER A 64 62.79 20.88 21.85
N ASN A 65 61.82 21.46 21.14
CA ASN A 65 61.90 22.80 20.57
C ASN A 65 60.61 23.55 20.87
N GLY A 66 60.69 24.72 21.53
CA GLY A 66 59.53 25.51 21.94
C GLY A 66 58.99 26.49 20.89
N ALA A 67 59.70 26.70 19.77
CA ALA A 67 59.33 27.65 18.73
C ALA A 67 60.01 27.32 17.38
N GLY A 68 59.79 26.09 16.89
CA GLY A 68 60.42 25.60 15.67
C GLY A 68 59.65 25.94 14.40
N SER A 69 60.36 26.01 13.27
CA SER A 69 59.78 26.01 11.93
C SER A 69 59.18 24.64 11.60
N TYR A 70 58.15 24.60 10.77
CA TYR A 70 57.51 23.36 10.36
C TYR A 70 56.92 23.48 8.96
N ALA A 71 56.45 22.37 8.40
CA ALA A 71 55.57 22.37 7.24
C ALA A 71 54.49 21.29 7.35
N LEU A 72 53.30 21.55 6.83
CA LEU A 72 52.27 20.53 6.59
C LEU A 72 52.18 20.24 5.09
N MET A 73 52.42 18.97 4.74
CA MET A 73 52.39 18.45 3.38
C MET A 73 51.17 17.52 3.22
N PRO A 74 50.21 17.87 2.34
CA PRO A 74 49.11 16.97 2.01
C PRO A 74 49.63 15.69 1.34
N VAL A 75 49.24 14.53 1.85
CA VAL A 75 49.59 13.22 1.26
C VAL A 75 48.48 12.79 0.30
N GLN A 76 48.83 12.28 -0.89
CA GLN A 76 47.88 12.00 -2.00
C GLN A 76 46.86 10.86 -1.76
N GLY A 77 46.75 10.32 -0.53
CA GLY A 77 45.87 9.20 -0.21
C GLY A 77 44.37 9.49 -0.44
N TYR A 78 43.93 10.73 -0.26
CA TYR A 78 42.50 11.08 -0.34
C TYR A 78 41.90 10.92 -1.74
N THR A 79 42.63 11.26 -2.79
CA THR A 79 42.15 11.10 -4.17
C THR A 79 42.01 9.63 -4.53
N LYS A 80 42.88 8.77 -3.96
CA LYS A 80 42.83 7.33 -4.14
C LYS A 80 41.65 6.70 -3.40
N ASP A 81 41.43 7.07 -2.14
CA ASP A 81 40.29 6.58 -1.37
C ASP A 81 38.95 6.98 -2.01
N LEU A 82 38.81 8.24 -2.44
CA LEU A 82 37.64 8.67 -3.21
C LEU A 82 37.46 7.87 -4.51
N ALA A 83 38.53 7.63 -5.26
CA ALA A 83 38.47 6.85 -6.49
C ALA A 83 38.07 5.38 -6.22
N ASP A 84 38.57 4.79 -5.14
CA ASP A 84 38.23 3.43 -4.72
C ASP A 84 36.75 3.35 -4.27
N GLN A 85 36.24 4.35 -3.54
CA GLN A 85 34.82 4.44 -3.15
C GLN A 85 33.88 4.63 -4.35
N VAL A 86 34.23 5.51 -5.30
CA VAL A 86 33.44 5.69 -6.53
C VAL A 86 33.45 4.42 -7.38
N ARG A 87 34.60 3.73 -7.48
CA ARG A 87 34.68 2.45 -8.17
C ARG A 87 33.79 1.40 -7.51
N ALA A 88 33.77 1.31 -6.19
CA ALA A 88 32.88 0.40 -5.46
C ALA A 88 31.40 0.69 -5.77
N MET A 89 31.01 1.97 -5.78
CA MET A 89 29.65 2.39 -6.17
C MET A 89 29.29 1.96 -7.60
N ILE A 90 30.19 2.15 -8.56
CA ILE A 90 29.98 1.75 -9.96
C ILE A 90 29.86 0.23 -10.09
N GLN A 91 30.68 -0.55 -9.38
CA GLN A 91 30.61 -2.01 -9.42
C GLN A 91 29.29 -2.53 -8.84
N GLN A 92 28.80 -1.91 -7.76
CA GLN A 92 27.56 -2.32 -7.11
C GLN A 92 26.30 -1.91 -7.91
N TRP A 93 26.29 -0.71 -8.47
CA TRP A 93 25.06 -0.11 -9.02
C TRP A 93 25.07 0.10 -10.54
N GLY A 94 26.23 0.00 -11.20
CA GLY A 94 26.37 0.33 -12.62
C GLY A 94 25.49 -0.53 -13.52
N ALA A 95 25.51 -1.85 -13.33
CA ALA A 95 24.66 -2.77 -14.09
C ALA A 95 23.16 -2.55 -13.81
N THR A 96 22.80 -2.30 -12.54
CA THR A 96 21.42 -2.04 -12.13
C THR A 96 20.88 -0.77 -12.76
N LEU A 97 21.65 0.33 -12.72
CA LEU A 97 21.26 1.61 -13.30
C LEU A 97 21.16 1.53 -14.83
N ALA A 98 22.08 0.82 -15.49
CA ALA A 98 22.00 0.55 -16.92
C ALA A 98 20.77 -0.29 -17.28
N GLY A 99 20.41 -1.25 -16.41
CA GLY A 99 19.25 -2.13 -16.59
C GLY A 99 17.89 -1.42 -16.55
N LEU A 100 17.81 -0.20 -15.99
CA LEU A 100 16.58 0.60 -16.00
C LEU A 100 16.16 1.04 -17.42
N GLY A 101 17.10 1.11 -18.38
CA GLY A 101 16.77 1.52 -19.75
C GLY A 101 15.97 2.84 -19.82
N LEU A 102 14.90 2.86 -20.61
CA LEU A 102 14.07 4.06 -20.82
C LEU A 102 13.28 4.52 -19.58
N VAL A 103 13.07 3.66 -18.57
CA VAL A 103 12.34 4.09 -17.36
C VAL A 103 13.16 5.03 -16.49
N SER A 104 14.49 5.04 -16.65
CA SER A 104 15.42 5.88 -15.88
C SER A 104 15.20 7.39 -16.09
N THR A 105 14.53 7.80 -17.17
CA THR A 105 14.26 9.21 -17.49
C THR A 105 12.82 9.63 -17.21
N GLN A 106 11.98 8.71 -16.72
CA GLN A 106 10.55 8.96 -16.52
C GLN A 106 10.29 9.48 -15.10
N ASN A 107 9.66 10.65 -14.99
CA ASN A 107 9.12 11.11 -13.70
C ASN A 107 7.92 10.26 -13.24
N VAL A 108 7.17 9.71 -14.20
CA VAL A 108 6.07 8.77 -13.99
C VAL A 108 6.18 7.69 -15.05
N VAL A 109 6.28 6.43 -14.65
CA VAL A 109 6.43 5.33 -15.60
C VAL A 109 5.10 5.11 -16.35
N PRO A 110 5.06 5.28 -17.69
CA PRO A 110 3.84 5.08 -18.47
C PRO A 110 3.50 3.58 -18.58
N VAL A 111 2.25 3.29 -18.96
CA VAL A 111 1.79 1.90 -19.16
C VAL A 111 2.59 1.17 -20.23
N THR A 112 3.01 1.87 -21.29
CA THR A 112 3.87 1.33 -22.35
C THR A 112 5.24 0.86 -21.86
N MET A 113 5.66 1.29 -20.66
CA MET A 113 6.90 0.88 -20.00
C MET A 113 6.65 0.08 -18.71
N GLY A 114 5.45 -0.48 -18.53
CA GLY A 114 5.10 -1.33 -17.39
C GLY A 114 4.68 -0.58 -16.10
N GLY A 115 4.51 0.74 -16.17
CA GLY A 115 3.96 1.53 -15.07
C GLY A 115 2.44 1.68 -15.12
N THR A 116 1.92 2.63 -14.35
CA THR A 116 0.48 2.96 -14.32
C THR A 116 0.15 4.30 -14.97
N GLY A 117 1.16 5.10 -15.34
CA GLY A 117 0.98 6.43 -15.89
C GLY A 117 0.46 7.48 -14.89
N GLY A 118 0.42 7.18 -13.58
CA GLY A 118 -0.07 8.12 -12.57
C GLY A 118 0.74 8.11 -11.27
N THR A 119 0.77 9.25 -10.58
CA THR A 119 1.43 9.43 -9.27
C THR A 119 0.47 9.31 -8.08
N ASN A 120 -0.81 9.10 -8.34
CA ASN A 120 -1.84 8.92 -7.33
C ASN A 120 -2.85 7.86 -7.81
N PRO A 121 -3.70 7.31 -6.91
CA PRO A 121 -4.64 6.26 -7.29
C PRO A 121 -5.61 6.62 -8.42
N ALA A 122 -6.08 7.87 -8.49
CA ALA A 122 -7.02 8.30 -9.53
C ALA A 122 -6.34 8.33 -10.92
N ALA A 123 -5.14 8.93 -11.00
CA ALA A 123 -4.35 8.97 -12.22
C ALA A 123 -3.88 7.57 -12.66
N ALA A 124 -3.51 6.70 -11.71
CA ALA A 124 -3.12 5.32 -12.02
C ALA A 124 -4.28 4.50 -12.61
N ARG A 125 -5.50 4.65 -12.06
CA ARG A 125 -6.69 4.01 -12.64
C ARG A 125 -7.00 4.53 -14.04
N ALA A 126 -6.90 5.85 -14.24
CA ALA A 126 -7.10 6.46 -15.55
C ALA A 126 -6.06 5.98 -16.58
N GLY A 127 -4.78 5.90 -16.19
CA GLY A 127 -3.71 5.39 -17.06
C GLY A 127 -3.92 3.92 -17.45
N LEU A 128 -4.41 3.10 -16.53
CA LEU A 128 -4.82 1.71 -16.78
C LEU A 128 -6.20 1.57 -17.46
N GLN A 129 -6.86 2.69 -17.78
CA GLN A 129 -8.18 2.73 -18.42
C GLN A 129 -9.28 1.98 -17.63
N LEU A 130 -9.16 1.97 -16.30
CA LEU A 130 -10.16 1.35 -15.43
C LEU A 130 -11.40 2.25 -15.34
N GLY A 131 -12.57 1.63 -15.49
CA GLY A 131 -13.86 2.32 -15.39
C GLY A 131 -14.30 2.64 -13.96
N SER A 132 -15.47 3.28 -13.83
CA SER A 132 -16.04 3.70 -12.54
C SER A 132 -16.31 2.54 -11.58
N ALA A 133 -16.58 1.34 -12.08
CA ALA A 133 -16.77 0.14 -11.27
C ALA A 133 -15.54 -0.21 -10.42
N ALA A 134 -14.33 0.21 -10.81
CA ALA A 134 -13.09 -0.06 -10.06
C ALA A 134 -13.02 0.66 -8.71
N VAL A 135 -13.90 1.64 -8.46
CA VAL A 135 -13.98 2.38 -7.18
C VAL A 135 -15.35 2.31 -6.52
N ALA A 136 -16.33 1.71 -7.19
CA ALA A 136 -17.67 1.58 -6.65
C ALA A 136 -17.70 0.53 -5.53
N SER A 137 -18.34 0.85 -4.41
CA SER A 137 -18.59 -0.12 -3.35
C SER A 137 -19.60 -1.17 -3.82
N ILE A 138 -19.57 -2.35 -3.23
CA ILE A 138 -20.62 -3.36 -3.42
C ILE A 138 -21.74 -3.07 -2.42
N GLY A 139 -22.98 -3.08 -2.91
CA GLY A 139 -24.15 -2.94 -2.06
C GLY A 139 -25.31 -2.27 -2.80
N TYR A 140 -26.22 -1.72 -2.00
CA TYR A 140 -27.53 -1.29 -2.49
C TYR A 140 -27.70 0.23 -2.60
N GLU A 141 -26.73 1.00 -2.10
CA GLU A 141 -26.75 2.46 -2.16
C GLU A 141 -26.55 3.00 -3.58
N SER A 142 -27.01 4.22 -3.82
CA SER A 142 -26.78 4.90 -5.10
C SER A 142 -25.29 5.00 -5.42
N GLY A 143 -24.90 4.55 -6.62
CA GLY A 143 -23.51 4.52 -7.07
C GLY A 143 -22.74 3.24 -6.75
N ASN A 144 -23.34 2.30 -6.00
CA ASN A 144 -22.76 0.98 -5.76
C ASN A 144 -23.01 0.00 -6.91
N VAL A 145 -22.19 -1.05 -6.95
CA VAL A 145 -22.42 -2.24 -7.79
C VAL A 145 -23.28 -3.22 -7.00
N ALA A 146 -24.37 -3.69 -7.61
CA ALA A 146 -25.22 -4.71 -7.02
C ALA A 146 -24.41 -6.00 -6.79
N ASP A 147 -24.57 -6.59 -5.61
CA ASP A 147 -23.98 -7.90 -5.34
C ASP A 147 -24.61 -8.97 -6.26
N ALA A 148 -23.88 -10.07 -6.50
CA ALA A 148 -24.33 -11.11 -7.43
C ALA A 148 -25.60 -11.86 -6.97
N TYR A 149 -26.01 -11.74 -5.72
CA TYR A 149 -27.21 -12.41 -5.19
C TYR A 149 -28.43 -11.52 -5.37
N ALA A 150 -28.26 -10.20 -5.24
CA ALA A 150 -29.27 -9.19 -5.54
C ALA A 150 -29.80 -9.31 -6.99
N THR A 151 -29.02 -9.91 -7.90
CA THR A 151 -29.40 -10.16 -9.30
C THR A 151 -30.09 -11.51 -9.54
N GLY A 152 -30.33 -12.31 -8.50
CA GLY A 152 -31.20 -13.51 -8.58
C GLY A 152 -30.49 -14.86 -8.56
N ARG A 153 -29.21 -14.92 -8.21
CA ARG A 153 -28.52 -16.18 -7.96
C ARG A 153 -28.67 -16.57 -6.48
N THR A 154 -29.16 -17.77 -6.17
CA THR A 154 -29.12 -18.30 -4.80
C THR A 154 -27.82 -19.03 -4.50
N ARG A 155 -27.35 -18.93 -3.26
CA ARG A 155 -26.11 -19.54 -2.76
C ARG A 155 -26.33 -20.91 -2.11
N THR A 156 -27.42 -21.06 -1.36
CA THR A 156 -27.72 -22.29 -0.61
C THR A 156 -29.21 -22.48 -0.44
N SER A 157 -29.60 -23.72 -0.15
CA SER A 157 -30.90 -24.04 0.44
C SER A 157 -30.75 -24.13 1.96
N VAL A 158 -31.59 -23.45 2.73
CA VAL A 158 -31.43 -23.39 4.20
C VAL A 158 -32.77 -23.21 4.91
N VAL A 159 -33.00 -24.01 5.95
CA VAL A 159 -34.14 -23.83 6.86
C VAL A 159 -33.88 -22.60 7.73
N GLN A 160 -34.64 -21.53 7.50
CA GLN A 160 -34.51 -20.26 8.20
C GLN A 160 -35.86 -19.55 8.22
N SER A 161 -36.12 -18.69 9.22
CA SER A 161 -37.34 -17.88 9.19
C SER A 161 -37.38 -17.00 7.93
N TRP A 162 -38.54 -16.98 7.26
CA TRP A 162 -38.82 -16.12 6.13
C TRP A 162 -38.57 -14.65 6.42
N LEU A 163 -38.68 -14.25 7.69
CA LEU A 163 -38.55 -12.88 8.16
C LEU A 163 -37.11 -12.44 8.47
N THR A 164 -36.14 -13.36 8.56
CA THR A 164 -34.78 -13.03 9.01
C THR A 164 -34.04 -12.10 8.05
N ASN A 165 -33.95 -12.50 6.78
CA ASN A 165 -33.31 -11.68 5.77
C ASN A 165 -34.34 -10.67 5.27
N ALA A 166 -33.97 -9.40 5.34
CA ALA A 166 -34.91 -8.32 5.20
C ALA A 166 -34.48 -7.31 4.13
N VAL A 167 -33.22 -7.35 3.69
CA VAL A 167 -32.67 -6.45 2.67
C VAL A 167 -33.45 -6.58 1.35
N HIS A 168 -33.65 -5.47 0.65
CA HIS A 168 -34.37 -5.46 -0.62
C HIS A 168 -33.59 -6.20 -1.73
N GLY A 169 -34.27 -6.62 -2.78
CA GLY A 169 -33.70 -7.43 -3.86
C GLY A 169 -34.10 -8.90 -3.76
N ILE A 170 -33.31 -9.78 -4.37
CA ILE A 170 -33.53 -11.24 -4.30
C ILE A 170 -32.68 -11.82 -3.18
N ASP A 171 -33.31 -12.60 -2.30
CA ASP A 171 -32.64 -13.25 -1.19
C ASP A 171 -31.66 -14.31 -1.70
N PRO A 172 -30.44 -14.41 -1.13
CA PRO A 172 -29.47 -15.42 -1.53
C PRO A 172 -29.89 -16.85 -1.19
N ASN A 173 -30.94 -17.06 -0.40
CA ASN A 173 -31.34 -18.38 0.07
C ASN A 173 -32.57 -18.91 -0.67
N LEU A 174 -32.52 -20.20 -1.02
CA LEU A 174 -33.70 -21.00 -1.28
C LEU A 174 -34.28 -21.46 0.07
N TYR A 175 -35.56 -21.21 0.32
CA TYR A 175 -36.23 -21.59 1.55
C TYR A 175 -36.93 -22.96 1.36
N PRO A 176 -36.49 -24.02 2.06
CA PRO A 176 -37.07 -25.36 1.97
C PRO A 176 -38.19 -25.61 3.00
N PRO A 177 -38.88 -26.76 2.93
CA PRO A 177 -39.83 -27.21 3.93
C PRO A 177 -39.25 -27.16 5.35
N GLY A 178 -40.07 -26.70 6.31
CA GLY A 178 -39.66 -26.49 7.70
C GLY A 178 -39.19 -25.08 8.04
N SER A 179 -39.03 -24.19 7.05
CA SER A 179 -38.71 -22.78 7.29
C SER A 179 -39.87 -22.05 7.99
N PRO A 180 -39.66 -21.38 9.13
CA PRO A 180 -40.73 -20.65 9.81
C PRO A 180 -41.27 -19.47 9.00
N SER A 181 -42.57 -19.17 9.15
CA SER A 181 -43.24 -18.00 8.56
C SER A 181 -43.19 -17.89 7.03
N MET A 182 -42.73 -18.92 6.31
CA MET A 182 -42.78 -18.99 4.86
C MET A 182 -44.22 -19.29 4.37
N PRO A 183 -44.54 -19.09 3.08
CA PRO A 183 -45.83 -19.50 2.55
C PRO A 183 -46.02 -21.02 2.62
N SER A 184 -47.26 -21.49 2.66
CA SER A 184 -47.58 -22.92 2.56
C SER A 184 -48.06 -23.31 1.16
N GLY A 185 -48.03 -24.61 0.84
CA GLY A 185 -48.51 -25.17 -0.43
C GLY A 185 -47.43 -25.23 -1.52
N GLY A 186 -47.85 -25.36 -2.79
CA GLY A 186 -46.93 -25.46 -3.93
C GLY A 186 -45.97 -26.66 -3.83
N THR A 187 -44.68 -26.43 -4.06
CA THR A 187 -43.63 -27.44 -3.94
C THR A 187 -42.99 -27.49 -2.55
N GLY A 188 -43.30 -26.53 -1.67
CA GLY A 188 -42.63 -26.39 -0.38
C GLY A 188 -41.28 -25.64 -0.43
N TYR A 189 -40.85 -25.18 -1.61
CA TYR A 189 -39.59 -24.47 -1.81
C TYR A 189 -39.80 -23.11 -2.49
N TRP A 190 -39.19 -22.05 -1.94
CA TRP A 190 -39.37 -20.69 -2.46
C TRP A 190 -38.09 -19.87 -2.48
N TYR A 191 -37.92 -19.13 -3.56
CA TYR A 191 -37.07 -17.95 -3.62
C TYR A 191 -37.84 -16.76 -3.05
N LYS A 192 -37.14 -15.87 -2.34
CA LYS A 192 -37.74 -14.66 -1.79
C LYS A 192 -37.22 -13.43 -2.53
N GLN A 193 -38.13 -12.57 -2.96
CA GLN A 193 -37.82 -11.22 -3.40
C GLN A 193 -38.44 -10.22 -2.44
N ILE A 194 -37.72 -9.15 -2.13
CA ILE A 194 -38.13 -8.14 -1.17
C ILE A 194 -38.12 -6.78 -1.85
N PHE A 195 -39.26 -6.10 -1.80
CA PHE A 195 -39.38 -4.69 -2.17
C PHE A 195 -39.56 -3.87 -0.91
N ARG A 196 -38.75 -2.82 -0.75
CA ARG A 196 -38.79 -1.91 0.39
C ARG A 196 -38.95 -0.48 -0.07
N HIS A 197 -39.62 0.29 0.77
CA HIS A 197 -39.57 1.73 0.73
C HIS A 197 -38.68 2.19 1.90
N SER A 198 -37.50 2.74 1.56
CA SER A 198 -36.44 3.15 2.50
C SER A 198 -35.87 2.03 3.40
N ASP A 199 -35.02 2.40 4.37
CA ASP A 199 -34.40 1.49 5.34
C ASP A 199 -35.33 1.05 6.48
N GLY A 200 -36.62 1.36 6.36
CA GLY A 200 -37.65 0.92 7.31
C GLY A 200 -37.85 -0.59 7.33
N SER A 201 -38.61 -1.05 8.33
CA SER A 201 -39.03 -2.46 8.43
C SER A 201 -40.12 -2.83 7.41
N ASN A 202 -40.83 -1.83 6.88
CA ASN A 202 -41.95 -1.99 5.96
C ASN A 202 -41.51 -2.53 4.60
N ARG A 203 -42.11 -3.64 4.18
CA ARG A 203 -41.69 -4.35 2.97
C ARG A 203 -42.78 -5.22 2.38
N LEU A 204 -42.76 -5.36 1.06
CA LEU A 204 -43.44 -6.43 0.34
C LEU A 204 -42.46 -7.58 0.17
N THR A 205 -42.90 -8.80 0.46
CA THR A 205 -42.15 -10.01 0.11
C THR A 205 -42.93 -10.80 -0.93
N VAL A 206 -42.24 -11.26 -1.96
CA VAL A 206 -42.77 -12.12 -3.02
C VAL A 206 -42.02 -13.45 -2.94
N ALA A 207 -42.78 -14.54 -2.91
CA ALA A 207 -42.29 -15.89 -2.94
C ALA A 207 -42.41 -16.45 -4.36
N TRP A 208 -41.27 -16.59 -5.03
CA TRP A 208 -41.19 -17.25 -6.33
C TRP A 208 -40.94 -18.73 -6.12
N PRO A 209 -41.69 -19.63 -6.78
CA PRO A 209 -41.58 -21.04 -6.51
C PRO A 209 -40.29 -21.63 -7.09
N TYR A 210 -39.75 -22.62 -6.40
CA TYR A 210 -38.77 -23.54 -6.98
C TYR A 210 -39.49 -24.79 -7.49
N GLY A 211 -39.35 -25.07 -8.79
CA GLY A 211 -40.00 -26.22 -9.42
C GLY A 211 -39.38 -27.55 -9.01
N LEU A 212 -40.23 -28.55 -8.84
CA LEU A 212 -39.86 -29.96 -8.70
C LEU A 212 -40.45 -30.75 -9.89
N ALA A 213 -40.05 -32.00 -10.05
CA ALA A 213 -40.57 -32.85 -11.12
C ALA A 213 -42.12 -32.87 -11.11
N GLY A 214 -42.73 -32.39 -12.20
CA GLY A 214 -44.19 -32.35 -12.36
C GLY A 214 -44.92 -31.23 -11.62
N ASN A 215 -44.23 -30.35 -10.88
CA ASN A 215 -44.87 -29.27 -10.14
C ASN A 215 -44.02 -27.99 -10.16
N SER A 216 -44.54 -26.92 -10.77
CA SER A 216 -43.86 -25.61 -10.85
C SER A 216 -44.03 -24.76 -9.58
N GLY A 217 -44.87 -25.19 -8.63
CA GLY A 217 -45.21 -24.46 -7.41
C GLY A 217 -46.20 -23.31 -7.63
N THR A 218 -46.33 -22.44 -6.64
CA THR A 218 -47.25 -21.29 -6.65
C THR A 218 -46.52 -20.01 -6.26
N ILE A 219 -46.90 -18.89 -6.87
CA ILE A 219 -46.37 -17.56 -6.57
C ILE A 219 -47.25 -16.94 -5.49
N LYS A 220 -46.65 -16.46 -4.41
CA LYS A 220 -47.36 -15.80 -3.32
C LYS A 220 -46.69 -14.49 -2.92
N PHE A 221 -47.43 -13.60 -2.27
CA PHE A 221 -46.86 -12.40 -1.69
C PHE A 221 -47.54 -12.04 -0.38
N GLN A 222 -46.83 -11.28 0.42
CA GLN A 222 -47.28 -10.78 1.71
C GLN A 222 -46.60 -9.44 2.00
N SER A 223 -47.36 -8.52 2.58
CA SER A 223 -46.81 -7.26 3.10
C SER A 223 -46.48 -7.38 4.57
N ILE A 224 -45.45 -6.65 4.99
CA ILE A 224 -45.03 -6.54 6.38
C ILE A 224 -45.03 -5.04 6.69
N TYR A 225 -45.81 -4.65 7.69
CA TYR A 225 -45.96 -3.26 8.14
C TYR A 225 -45.74 -3.20 9.64
N ASP A 226 -44.78 -2.40 10.10
CA ASP A 226 -44.35 -2.26 11.50
C ASP A 226 -44.13 -3.62 12.20
N GLY A 227 -43.58 -4.59 11.46
CA GLY A 227 -43.31 -5.94 11.94
C GLY A 227 -44.50 -6.90 11.90
N ALA A 228 -45.71 -6.42 11.65
CA ALA A 228 -46.90 -7.25 11.48
C ALA A 228 -47.00 -7.76 10.03
N THR A 229 -47.31 -9.04 9.86
CA THR A 229 -47.49 -9.68 8.55
C THR A 229 -48.97 -9.66 8.14
N THR A 230 -49.27 -9.30 6.89
CA THR A 230 -50.60 -9.54 6.32
C THR A 230 -50.83 -11.03 6.05
N PRO A 231 -52.04 -11.48 5.69
CA PRO A 231 -52.20 -12.83 5.15
C PRO A 231 -51.36 -13.03 3.88
N TRP A 232 -50.99 -14.28 3.61
CA TRP A 232 -50.42 -14.66 2.31
C TRP A 232 -51.48 -14.61 1.23
N LEU A 233 -51.18 -13.93 0.13
CA LEU A 233 -52.03 -13.89 -1.06
C LEU A 233 -51.35 -14.68 -2.18
N GLU A 234 -52.11 -15.55 -2.84
CA GLU A 234 -51.64 -16.37 -3.94
C GLU A 234 -52.02 -15.75 -5.29
N LEU A 235 -51.08 -15.75 -6.25
CA LEU A 235 -51.37 -15.37 -7.63
C LEU A 235 -51.97 -16.57 -8.35
N TYR A 236 -53.18 -16.39 -8.86
CA TYR A 236 -53.86 -17.38 -9.68
C TYR A 236 -53.40 -17.30 -11.14
N HIS A 237 -53.04 -18.45 -11.70
CA HIS A 237 -52.58 -18.67 -13.07
C HIS A 237 -53.15 -20.00 -13.61
N THR A 238 -52.90 -20.31 -14.87
CA THR A 238 -53.42 -21.53 -15.54
C THR A 238 -52.98 -22.85 -14.92
N GLY A 239 -51.97 -22.83 -14.03
CA GLY A 239 -51.47 -24.01 -13.33
C GLY A 239 -52.20 -24.31 -12.01
N ASN A 240 -52.89 -23.32 -11.43
CA ASN A 240 -53.67 -23.46 -10.18
C ASN A 240 -55.12 -22.96 -10.32
N THR A 241 -55.60 -22.81 -11.56
CA THR A 241 -57.00 -22.52 -11.86
C THR A 241 -57.53 -23.40 -12.97
N THR A 242 -58.82 -23.75 -12.89
CA THR A 242 -59.59 -24.27 -14.01
C THR A 242 -60.46 -23.18 -14.62
N ARG A 243 -60.66 -23.24 -15.94
CA ARG A 243 -61.58 -22.36 -16.66
C ARG A 243 -62.80 -23.17 -17.09
N ALA A 244 -63.97 -22.76 -16.64
CA ALA A 244 -65.23 -23.37 -17.07
C ALA A 244 -65.63 -22.86 -18.47
N ALA A 245 -66.60 -23.56 -19.10
CA ALA A 245 -67.08 -23.23 -20.44
C ALA A 245 -67.72 -21.83 -20.54
N ASP A 246 -68.24 -21.30 -19.43
CA ASP A 246 -68.78 -19.94 -19.31
C ASP A 246 -67.69 -18.87 -19.09
N GLY A 247 -66.41 -19.27 -19.06
CA GLY A 247 -65.27 -18.38 -18.87
C GLY A 247 -64.92 -18.10 -17.41
N THR A 248 -65.68 -18.63 -16.43
CA THR A 248 -65.37 -18.44 -15.01
C THR A 248 -64.10 -19.19 -14.62
N LEU A 249 -63.30 -18.58 -13.73
CA LEU A 249 -62.10 -19.19 -13.16
C LEU A 249 -62.41 -19.73 -11.77
N LYS A 250 -61.98 -20.97 -11.52
CA LYS A 250 -62.06 -21.61 -10.21
C LYS A 250 -60.66 -22.00 -9.76
N ALA A 251 -60.29 -21.65 -8.54
CA ALA A 251 -59.08 -22.16 -7.91
C ALA A 251 -59.15 -23.69 -7.82
N ILE A 252 -57.99 -24.34 -8.03
CA ILE A 252 -57.82 -25.80 -7.88
C ILE A 252 -57.43 -26.11 -6.43
#